data_AF-A0A7R9WPN1-F1
#
_entry.id   AF-A0A7R9WPN1-F1
#
_cell.length_a   1.000
_cell.length_b   1.000
_cell.length_c   1.000
_cell.angle_alpha   90.00
_cell.angle_beta   90.00
_cell.angle_gamma   90.00
#
_symmetry.space_group_name_H-M   'P 1'
#
loop_
_entity.id
_entity.type
_entity.pdbx_description
1 polymer ?
#
loop_
_entity_poly.entity_id
_entity_poly.type
_entity_poly.pdbx_seq_one_letter_code
_entity_poly.pdbx_strand_id
1 'polypeptide(L)'
;MSDNEQDLKPRAKTNEGIPAPQVCVDNCNANVMFEDLVCTICFEIPFESPVVSDCAHVFCKSCFDRLRASRPGKQVRCPNDRKLINEVQSLGGVAGRIWEGIRVKCPRGGCPWKGGMGWYSEHAKHQCSGSRTYYAKHTSMMNGTTKSLKIANARLLARQMSLERSLKTWRENAVALKVAVDKAESKNRKLRAAGKELKRDIEMYKNRLGDIGIVGIRTQDRRPQPPPLKSDNGDSLLP
;
A
#
# COMPACT_ATOMS: atom_id res chain seq x y z
N MET A 1 23.02 23.63 20.35
CA MET A 1 21.92 23.91 21.27
C MET A 1 20.78 23.03 20.82
N SER A 2 20.37 22.15 21.71
CA SER A 2 19.60 20.93 21.50
C SER A 2 18.22 21.14 20.89
N ASP A 3 17.96 20.42 19.80
CA ASP A 3 16.64 20.11 19.27
C ASP A 3 15.83 19.36 20.33
N ASN A 4 14.62 19.84 20.63
CA ASN A 4 13.66 19.11 21.45
C ASN A 4 12.27 19.26 20.80
N GLU A 5 12.15 18.67 19.62
CA GLU A 5 10.87 18.44 18.95
C GLU A 5 10.25 17.19 19.57
N GLN A 6 9.54 17.37 20.69
CA GLN A 6 8.82 16.27 21.33
C GLN A 6 7.58 15.91 20.52
N ASP A 7 7.69 14.75 19.88
CA ASP A 7 6.64 13.85 19.41
C ASP A 7 5.26 14.08 20.07
N LEU A 8 4.42 14.87 19.40
CA LEU A 8 2.96 14.76 19.55
C LEU A 8 2.51 13.47 18.88
N LYS A 9 2.47 12.37 19.64
CA LYS A 9 1.82 11.12 19.23
C LYS A 9 0.43 11.44 18.63
N PRO A 10 0.04 10.81 17.50
CA PRO A 10 -1.27 11.03 16.92
C PRO A 10 -2.35 10.59 17.93
N ARG A 11 -3.13 11.55 18.43
CA ARG A 11 -4.33 11.28 19.25
C ARG A 11 -5.24 10.33 18.48
N ALA A 12 -5.76 9.33 19.18
CA ALA A 12 -6.68 8.36 18.60
C ALA A 12 -7.92 9.10 18.08
N LYS A 13 -8.03 9.20 16.75
CA LYS A 13 -9.22 9.75 16.12
C LYS A 13 -10.36 8.75 16.35
N THR A 14 -11.46 9.21 16.95
CA THR A 14 -12.74 8.49 16.91
C THR A 14 -13.16 8.31 15.45
N ASN A 15 -14.01 7.31 15.18
CA ASN A 15 -14.46 6.99 13.82
C ASN A 15 -15.24 8.15 13.16
N GLU A 16 -15.64 9.17 13.93
CA GLU A 16 -16.37 10.36 13.45
C GLU A 16 -15.56 11.67 13.55
N GLY A 17 -14.26 11.63 13.91
CA GLY A 17 -13.42 12.83 14.00
C GLY A 17 -13.82 13.80 15.13
N ILE A 18 -14.58 13.32 16.13
CA ILE A 18 -14.95 14.06 17.33
C ILE A 18 -13.83 13.93 18.37
N PRO A 19 -13.22 15.03 18.83
CA PRO A 19 -12.18 14.95 19.86
C PRO A 19 -12.78 14.49 21.20
N ALA A 20 -12.05 13.69 21.96
CA ALA A 20 -12.48 13.26 23.29
C ALA A 20 -12.67 14.47 24.23
N PRO A 21 -13.75 14.50 25.04
CA PRO A 21 -13.98 15.58 25.99
C PRO A 21 -12.94 15.58 27.11
N GLN A 22 -12.71 16.73 27.73
CA GLN A 22 -11.82 16.86 28.89
C GLN A 22 -12.64 16.97 30.17
N VAL A 23 -12.28 16.24 31.22
CA VAL A 23 -12.96 16.37 32.51
C VAL A 23 -12.72 17.77 33.12
N CYS A 24 -13.77 18.34 33.70
CA CYS A 24 -13.69 19.58 34.46
C CYS A 24 -13.12 19.31 35.85
N VAL A 25 -11.84 19.61 36.06
CA VAL A 25 -11.17 19.47 37.37
C VAL A 25 -11.36 20.70 38.28
N ASP A 26 -11.91 21.79 37.75
CA ASP A 26 -12.08 23.03 38.50
C ASP A 26 -13.32 22.93 39.41
N ASN A 27 -13.08 22.73 40.70
CA ASN A 27 -14.01 22.93 41.82
C ASN A 27 -15.23 21.98 41.94
N CYS A 28 -15.07 20.69 41.65
CA CYS A 28 -16.04 19.67 42.05
C CYS A 28 -15.51 18.87 43.26
N ASN A 29 -16.29 18.87 44.34
CA ASN A 29 -16.00 18.25 45.63
C ASN A 29 -16.06 16.71 45.61
N ALA A 30 -15.65 16.09 44.50
CA ALA A 30 -15.65 14.65 44.32
C ALA A 30 -14.30 14.26 43.70
N ASN A 31 -13.37 13.88 44.57
CA ASN A 31 -12.13 13.22 44.22
C ASN A 31 -12.45 11.79 43.74
N VAL A 32 -13.20 11.68 42.63
CA VAL A 32 -13.37 10.41 41.93
C VAL A 32 -12.05 10.14 41.25
N MET A 33 -11.38 9.06 41.62
CA MET A 33 -10.11 8.65 41.01
C MET A 33 -10.37 8.40 39.52
N PHE A 34 -10.10 9.42 38.69
CA PHE A 34 -10.44 9.43 37.26
C PHE A 34 -9.73 8.33 36.47
N GLU A 35 -8.67 7.75 37.03
CA GLU A 35 -7.89 6.65 36.47
C GLU A 35 -8.74 5.42 36.19
N ASP A 36 -9.75 5.14 37.02
CA ASP A 36 -10.64 3.98 36.86
C ASP A 36 -11.64 4.15 35.70
N LEU A 37 -11.80 5.37 35.22
CA LEU A 37 -12.72 5.74 34.13
C LEU A 37 -12.00 5.94 32.80
N VAL A 38 -10.69 5.72 32.74
CA VAL A 38 -9.88 5.85 31.52
C VAL A 38 -9.71 4.50 30.84
N CYS A 39 -9.88 4.47 29.52
CA CYS A 39 -9.57 3.30 28.72
C CYS A 39 -8.06 3.06 28.75
N THR A 40 -7.60 1.93 29.28
CA THR A 40 -6.16 1.59 29.31
C THR A 40 -5.57 1.24 27.94
N ILE A 41 -6.41 1.11 26.90
CA ILE A 41 -5.96 0.84 25.54
C ILE A 41 -5.58 2.14 24.82
N CYS A 42 -6.38 3.19 24.95
CA CYS A 42 -6.15 4.48 24.27
C CYS A 42 -5.75 5.61 25.22
N PHE A 43 -5.78 5.38 26.53
CA PHE A 43 -5.50 6.38 27.58
C PHE A 43 -6.41 7.63 27.49
N GLU A 44 -7.61 7.44 26.95
CA GLU A 44 -8.63 8.48 26.85
C GLU A 44 -9.91 8.01 27.55
N ILE A 45 -10.78 8.95 27.87
CA ILE A 45 -12.07 8.67 28.50
C ILE A 45 -13.00 8.06 27.45
N PRO A 46 -13.55 6.85 27.67
CA PRO A 46 -14.54 6.17 26.82
C PRO A 46 -15.81 6.99 26.52
N PHE A 47 -15.72 7.94 25.59
CA PHE A 47 -16.86 8.80 25.29
C PHE A 47 -17.92 8.13 24.43
N GLU A 48 -17.51 7.50 23.34
CA GLU A 48 -18.42 6.90 22.38
C GLU A 48 -18.62 5.42 22.73
N SER A 49 -19.83 5.10 23.22
CA SER A 49 -20.24 3.75 23.62
C SER A 49 -19.24 3.09 24.58
N PRO A 50 -19.10 3.58 25.83
CA PRO A 50 -18.33 2.90 26.86
C PRO A 50 -18.91 1.49 27.09
N VAL A 51 -18.02 0.50 27.13
CA VAL A 51 -18.38 -0.87 27.50
C VAL A 51 -17.68 -1.29 28.78
N VAL A 52 -18.41 -2.05 29.59
CA VAL A 52 -17.91 -2.67 30.81
C VAL A 52 -17.75 -4.15 30.56
N SER A 53 -16.59 -4.68 30.91
CA SER A 53 -16.32 -6.12 30.91
C SER A 53 -16.92 -6.80 32.14
N ASP A 54 -17.07 -8.13 32.09
CA ASP A 54 -17.40 -8.98 33.24
C ASP A 54 -16.47 -8.79 34.46
N CYS A 55 -15.21 -8.40 34.22
CA CYS A 55 -14.26 -8.02 35.27
C CYS A 55 -14.38 -6.55 35.77
N ALA A 56 -15.46 -5.85 35.42
CA ALA A 56 -15.79 -4.49 35.81
C ALA A 56 -14.83 -3.37 35.33
N HIS A 57 -14.01 -3.63 34.31
CA HIS A 57 -13.18 -2.61 33.67
C HIS A 57 -13.86 -2.00 32.45
N VAL A 58 -13.68 -0.68 32.26
CA VAL A 58 -14.32 0.11 31.21
C VAL A 58 -13.37 0.32 30.02
N PHE A 59 -13.88 0.13 28.81
CA PHE A 59 -13.15 0.35 27.55
C PHE A 59 -14.01 1.12 26.55
N CYS A 60 -13.38 1.79 25.58
CA CYS A 60 -14.10 2.22 24.38
C CYS A 60 -14.54 0.99 23.58
N LYS A 61 -15.78 0.95 23.09
CA LYS A 61 -16.26 -0.16 22.24
C LYS A 61 -15.30 -0.47 21.09
N SER A 62 -14.85 0.57 20.39
CA SER A 62 -13.89 0.45 19.28
C SER A 62 -12.52 -0.10 19.71
N CYS A 63 -12.06 0.24 20.90
CA CYS A 63 -10.80 -0.27 21.43
C CYS A 63 -10.92 -1.77 21.76
N PHE A 64 -12.01 -2.17 22.39
CA PHE A 64 -12.29 -3.58 22.68
C PHE A 64 -12.44 -4.40 21.41
N ASP A 65 -13.18 -3.91 20.41
CA ASP A 65 -13.39 -4.62 19.16
C ASP A 65 -12.08 -4.81 18.38
N ARG A 66 -11.18 -3.80 18.39
CA ARG A 66 -9.82 -3.95 17.84
C ARG A 66 -8.99 -4.97 18.62
N LEU A 67 -9.06 -4.96 19.94
CA LEU A 67 -8.37 -5.93 20.79
C LEU A 67 -8.83 -7.36 20.47
N ARG A 68 -10.14 -7.56 20.33
CA ARG A 68 -10.73 -8.84 19.93
C ARG A 68 -10.31 -9.26 18.52
N ALA A 69 -10.35 -8.34 17.55
CA ALA A 69 -9.95 -8.60 16.17
C ALA A 69 -8.46 -8.97 16.03
N SER A 70 -7.59 -8.42 16.88
CA SER A 70 -6.16 -8.75 16.89
C SER A 70 -5.86 -10.19 17.34
N ARG A 71 -6.84 -10.90 17.92
CA ARG A 71 -6.71 -12.25 18.46
C ARG A 71 -7.86 -13.16 18.01
N PRO A 72 -8.00 -13.44 16.71
CA PRO A 72 -9.07 -14.29 16.21
C PRO A 72 -8.99 -15.70 16.82
N GLY A 73 -10.12 -16.20 17.31
CA GLY A 73 -10.23 -17.55 17.90
C GLY A 73 -9.61 -17.75 19.29
N LYS A 74 -9.09 -16.69 19.92
CA LYS A 74 -8.56 -16.75 21.30
C LYS A 74 -9.43 -15.93 22.25
N GLN A 75 -9.49 -16.37 23.51
CA GLN A 75 -10.13 -15.60 24.57
C GLN A 75 -9.37 -14.28 24.81
N VAL A 76 -10.11 -13.18 24.92
CA VAL A 76 -9.56 -11.87 25.22
C VAL A 76 -9.27 -11.80 26.72
N ARG A 77 -8.09 -11.31 27.09
CA ARG A 77 -7.73 -11.03 28.47
C ARG A 77 -7.79 -9.53 28.70
N CYS A 78 -8.35 -9.13 29.83
CA CYS A 78 -8.41 -7.75 30.27
C CYS A 78 -7.00 -7.16 30.39
N PRO A 79 -6.71 -6.00 29.75
CA PRO A 79 -5.43 -5.31 29.92
C PRO A 79 -5.14 -4.85 31.36
N ASN A 80 -6.18 -4.64 32.18
CA ASN A 80 -6.03 -4.12 33.54
C ASN A 80 -5.65 -5.23 34.54
N ASP A 81 -6.37 -6.35 34.53
CA ASP A 81 -6.23 -7.40 35.55
C ASP A 81 -5.95 -8.81 35.00
N ARG A 82 -5.80 -8.94 33.68
CA ARG A 82 -5.51 -10.19 32.95
C ARG A 82 -6.57 -11.29 33.06
N LYS A 83 -7.75 -10.98 33.64
CA LYS A 83 -8.89 -11.90 33.67
C LYS A 83 -9.45 -12.14 32.26
N LEU A 84 -10.09 -13.28 32.06
CA LEU A 84 -10.75 -13.60 30.79
C LEU A 84 -12.01 -12.75 30.67
N ILE A 85 -12.18 -12.09 29.54
CA ILE A 85 -13.39 -11.32 29.21
C ILE A 85 -14.26 -12.20 28.31
N ASN A 86 -15.40 -12.66 28.82
CA ASN A 86 -16.36 -13.46 28.06
C ASN A 86 -17.37 -12.56 27.32
N GLU A 87 -17.82 -11.52 28.00
CA GLU A 87 -18.81 -10.58 27.49
C GLU A 87 -18.42 -9.14 27.87
N VAL A 88 -18.85 -8.19 27.03
CA VAL A 88 -18.84 -6.76 27.35
C VAL A 88 -20.23 -6.20 27.14
N GLN A 89 -20.65 -5.34 28.05
CA GLN A 89 -21.98 -4.73 28.04
C GLN A 89 -21.86 -3.22 27.97
N SER A 90 -22.83 -2.57 27.32
CA SER A 90 -22.91 -1.10 27.34
C SER A 90 -23.14 -0.61 28.75
N LEU A 91 -22.55 0.53 29.11
CA LEU A 91 -22.75 1.14 30.41
C LEU A 91 -24.22 1.57 30.58
N GLY A 92 -24.94 0.88 31.47
CA GLY A 92 -26.36 1.09 31.72
C GLY A 92 -26.69 1.27 33.21
N GLY A 93 -27.98 1.42 33.51
CA GLY A 93 -28.46 1.51 34.90
C GLY A 93 -27.87 2.70 35.68
N VAL A 94 -27.54 2.47 36.95
CA VAL A 94 -26.94 3.50 37.82
C VAL A 94 -25.58 3.96 37.31
N ALA A 95 -24.75 3.03 36.81
CA ALA A 95 -23.43 3.36 36.29
C ALA A 95 -23.50 4.26 35.05
N GLY A 96 -24.46 4.01 34.15
CA GLY A 96 -24.75 4.88 33.01
C GLY A 96 -25.17 6.29 33.43
N ARG A 97 -26.05 6.41 34.43
CA ARG A 97 -26.47 7.72 34.98
C ARG A 97 -25.32 8.50 35.60
N ILE A 98 -24.46 7.83 36.36
CA ILE A 98 -23.25 8.43 36.94
C ILE A 98 -22.33 8.92 35.82
N TRP A 99 -22.12 8.09 34.80
CA TRP A 99 -21.28 8.41 33.64
C TRP A 99 -21.77 9.64 32.88
N GLU A 100 -23.07 9.69 32.57
CA GLU A 100 -23.70 10.83 31.88
C GLU A 100 -23.57 12.14 32.67
N GLY A 101 -23.54 12.04 34.01
CA GLY A 101 -23.39 13.15 34.94
C GLY A 101 -21.96 13.68 35.10
N ILE A 102 -20.93 12.98 34.60
CA ILE A 102 -19.54 13.44 34.68
C ILE A 102 -19.42 14.76 33.93
N ARG A 103 -18.96 15.82 34.63
CA ARG A 103 -18.79 17.14 34.02
C ARG A 103 -17.54 17.19 33.16
N VAL A 104 -17.73 17.60 31.91
CA VAL A 104 -16.66 17.76 30.92
C VAL A 104 -16.69 19.14 30.28
N LYS A 105 -15.54 19.59 29.78
CA LYS A 105 -15.35 20.79 28.96
C LYS A 105 -15.02 20.39 27.52
N CYS A 106 -15.42 21.26 26.60
CA CYS A 106 -15.07 21.09 25.20
C CYS A 106 -13.54 21.21 25.02
N PRO A 107 -12.88 20.25 24.35
CA PRO A 107 -11.43 20.29 24.11
C PRO A 107 -11.04 21.31 23.02
N ARG A 108 -12.02 21.88 22.31
CA ARG A 108 -11.78 22.89 21.26
C ARG A 108 -11.49 24.24 21.93
N GLY A 109 -10.28 24.76 21.70
CA GLY A 109 -9.85 26.05 22.23
C GLY A 109 -10.86 27.16 21.92
N GLY A 110 -11.25 27.91 22.95
CA GLY A 110 -12.21 29.03 22.84
C GLY A 110 -13.68 28.65 22.92
N CYS A 111 -14.04 27.37 23.06
CA CYS A 111 -15.42 26.98 23.34
C CYS A 111 -15.71 27.06 24.85
N PRO A 112 -16.70 27.87 25.31
CA PRO A 112 -16.99 28.02 26.74
C PRO A 112 -17.84 26.86 27.31
N TRP A 113 -18.24 25.90 26.47
CA TRP A 113 -19.18 24.86 26.88
C TRP A 113 -18.58 23.93 27.93
N LYS A 114 -19.35 23.76 29.01
CA LYS A 114 -19.16 22.76 30.05
C LYS A 114 -20.51 22.08 30.28
N GLY A 115 -20.53 20.76 30.38
CA GLY A 115 -21.78 20.00 30.54
C GLY A 115 -21.54 18.58 30.99
N GLY A 116 -22.61 17.80 31.14
CA GLY A 116 -22.51 16.37 31.40
C GLY A 116 -21.97 15.63 30.18
N MET A 117 -21.23 14.55 30.42
CA MET A 117 -20.65 13.68 29.41
C MET A 117 -21.70 13.18 28.41
N GLY A 118 -22.92 12.87 28.87
CA GLY A 118 -24.02 12.42 27.99
C GLY A 118 -24.44 13.44 26.93
N TRP A 119 -24.24 14.74 27.20
CA TRP A 119 -24.62 15.84 26.30
C TRP A 119 -23.48 16.28 25.39
N TYR A 120 -22.27 15.74 25.57
CA TYR A 120 -21.10 16.17 24.80
C TYR A 120 -21.21 15.83 23.30
N SER A 121 -21.83 14.70 22.93
CA SER A 121 -21.98 14.29 21.52
C SER A 121 -22.73 15.34 20.73
N GLU A 122 -23.88 15.71 21.30
CA GLU A 122 -24.79 16.68 20.73
C GLU A 122 -24.11 18.06 20.63
N HIS A 123 -23.39 18.45 21.69
CA HIS A 123 -22.58 19.65 21.65
C HIS A 123 -21.54 19.61 20.52
N ALA A 124 -20.71 18.58 20.47
CA ALA A 124 -19.59 18.47 19.54
C ALA A 124 -20.04 18.49 18.07
N LYS A 125 -21.20 17.89 17.78
CA LYS A 125 -21.82 17.81 16.46
C LYS A 125 -22.56 19.09 16.08
N HIS A 126 -23.44 19.60 16.94
CA HIS A 126 -24.46 20.58 16.52
C HIS A 126 -24.39 21.94 17.22
N GLN A 127 -23.80 22.02 18.41
CA GLN A 127 -23.91 23.22 19.26
C GLN A 127 -22.57 23.90 19.57
N CYS A 128 -21.46 23.28 19.19
CA CYS A 128 -20.14 23.85 19.40
C CYS A 128 -19.88 25.00 18.43
N SER A 129 -19.50 26.18 18.93
CA SER A 129 -19.08 27.32 18.12
C SER A 129 -17.95 26.99 17.14
N GLY A 130 -17.11 25.99 17.46
CA GLY A 130 -16.09 25.45 16.55
C GLY A 130 -16.60 24.48 15.49
N SER A 131 -17.82 23.95 15.56
CA SER A 131 -18.34 22.96 14.60
C SER A 131 -18.74 23.59 13.26
N ARG A 132 -19.30 24.81 13.26
CA ARG A 132 -19.80 25.49 12.07
C ARG A 132 -18.70 25.88 11.08
N THR A 133 -17.49 26.17 11.57
CA THR A 133 -16.30 26.47 10.75
C THR A 133 -15.47 25.23 10.43
N TYR A 134 -15.44 24.22 11.31
CA TYR A 134 -14.72 22.97 11.13
C TYR A 134 -15.36 22.05 10.07
N TYR A 135 -16.67 21.76 10.18
CA TYR A 135 -17.34 20.87 9.21
C TYR A 135 -17.45 21.48 7.81
N ALA A 136 -17.67 22.79 7.69
CA ALA A 136 -17.74 23.46 6.39
C ALA A 136 -16.40 23.42 5.62
N LYS A 137 -15.27 23.67 6.32
CA LYS A 137 -13.93 23.59 5.71
C LYS A 137 -13.51 22.15 5.43
N HIS A 138 -13.80 21.23 6.34
CA HIS A 138 -13.41 19.82 6.19
C HIS A 138 -14.18 19.12 5.06
N THR A 139 -15.48 19.38 4.90
CA THR A 139 -16.28 18.81 3.80
C THR A 139 -15.84 19.35 2.43
N SER A 140 -15.49 20.63 2.32
CA SER A 140 -14.92 21.20 1.09
C SER A 140 -13.57 20.55 0.72
N MET A 141 -12.70 20.35 1.72
CA MET A 141 -11.40 19.69 1.53
C MET A 141 -11.54 18.19 1.18
N MET A 142 -12.47 17.47 1.81
CA MET A 142 -12.79 16.07 1.48
C MET A 142 -13.41 15.94 0.08
N ASN A 143 -14.28 16.87 -0.33
CA ASN A 143 -14.85 16.88 -1.67
C ASN A 143 -13.81 17.21 -2.75
N GLY A 144 -12.85 18.10 -2.44
CA GLY A 144 -11.71 18.39 -3.31
C GLY A 144 -10.77 17.20 -3.46
N THR A 145 -10.39 16.56 -2.35
CA THR A 145 -9.51 15.38 -2.36
C THR A 145 -10.15 14.17 -3.04
N THR A 146 -11.44 13.91 -2.82
CA THR A 146 -12.17 12.84 -3.53
C THR A 146 -12.28 13.09 -5.02
N LYS A 147 -12.46 14.34 -5.47
CA LYS A 147 -12.44 14.70 -6.90
C LYS A 147 -11.07 14.47 -7.52
N SER A 148 -10.00 14.92 -6.86
CA SER A 148 -8.63 14.68 -7.31
C SER A 148 -8.28 13.20 -7.36
N LEU A 149 -8.71 12.42 -6.35
CA LEU A 149 -8.50 10.97 -6.31
C LEU A 149 -9.25 10.27 -7.45
N LYS A 150 -10.50 10.65 -7.75
CA LYS A 150 -11.26 10.11 -8.89
C LYS A 150 -10.55 10.36 -10.22
N ILE A 151 -10.01 11.56 -10.43
CA ILE A 151 -9.27 11.92 -11.64
C ILE A 151 -7.98 11.09 -11.75
N ALA A 152 -7.21 10.99 -10.66
CA ALA A 152 -6.00 10.19 -10.64
C ALA A 152 -6.30 8.70 -10.91
N ASN A 153 -7.36 8.16 -10.32
CA ASN A 153 -7.77 6.77 -10.54
C ASN A 153 -8.20 6.53 -11.99
N ALA A 154 -8.97 7.44 -12.58
CA ALA A 154 -9.35 7.36 -14.00
C ALA A 154 -8.11 7.36 -14.93
N ARG A 155 -7.09 8.17 -14.61
CA ARG A 155 -5.81 8.17 -15.35
C ARG A 155 -5.05 6.85 -15.22
N LEU A 156 -5.01 6.28 -14.01
CA LEU A 156 -4.37 4.99 -13.77
C LEU A 156 -5.07 3.86 -14.53
N LEU A 157 -6.40 3.82 -14.51
CA LEU A 157 -7.18 2.85 -15.27
C LEU A 157 -6.95 2.98 -16.79
N ALA A 158 -6.92 4.20 -17.32
CA ALA A 158 -6.61 4.42 -18.73
C ALA A 158 -5.20 3.92 -19.10
N ARG A 159 -4.21 4.14 -18.23
CA ARG A 159 -2.84 3.64 -18.41
C ARG A 159 -2.78 2.12 -18.32
N GLN A 160 -3.49 1.52 -17.37
CA GLN A 160 -3.60 0.06 -17.24
C GLN A 160 -4.16 -0.56 -18.53
N MET A 161 -5.27 -0.03 -19.05
CA MET A 161 -5.87 -0.52 -20.30
C MET A 161 -4.94 -0.35 -21.52
N SER A 162 -4.10 0.69 -21.52
CA SER A 162 -3.09 0.85 -22.57
C SER A 162 -2.00 -0.22 -22.47
N LEU A 163 -1.51 -0.50 -21.26
CA LEU A 163 -0.49 -1.52 -21.01
C LEU A 163 -1.00 -2.93 -21.34
N GLU A 164 -2.23 -3.26 -20.97
CA GLU A 164 -2.84 -4.56 -21.30
C GLU A 164 -2.97 -4.76 -22.81
N ARG A 165 -3.35 -3.70 -23.56
CA ARG A 165 -3.36 -3.74 -25.04
C ARG A 165 -1.97 -3.99 -25.62
N SER A 166 -0.97 -3.23 -25.18
CA SER A 166 0.41 -3.44 -25.62
C SER A 166 0.90 -4.85 -25.29
N LEU A 167 0.60 -5.36 -24.10
CA LEU A 167 1.04 -6.69 -23.67
C LEU A 167 0.38 -7.80 -24.50
N LYS A 168 -0.89 -7.62 -24.91
CA LYS A 168 -1.55 -8.51 -25.88
C LYS A 168 -0.82 -8.52 -27.21
N THR A 169 -0.52 -7.35 -27.78
CA THR A 169 0.23 -7.24 -29.04
C THR A 169 1.63 -7.85 -28.94
N TRP A 170 2.35 -7.62 -27.83
CA TRP A 170 3.65 -8.24 -27.58
C TRP A 170 3.58 -9.78 -27.55
N ARG A 171 2.52 -10.34 -26.94
CA ARG A 171 2.30 -11.80 -26.94
C ARG A 171 2.05 -12.34 -28.34
N GLU A 172 1.20 -11.68 -29.12
CA GLU A 172 0.91 -12.05 -30.52
C GLU A 172 2.19 -12.01 -31.38
N ASN A 173 2.97 -10.94 -31.24
CA ASN A 173 4.26 -10.79 -31.92
C ASN A 173 5.27 -11.87 -31.50
N ALA A 174 5.34 -12.21 -30.22
CA ALA A 174 6.25 -13.25 -29.73
C ALA A 174 5.91 -14.63 -30.32
N VAL A 175 4.62 -14.96 -30.44
CA VAL A 175 4.17 -16.20 -31.09
C VAL A 175 4.53 -16.19 -32.57
N ALA A 176 4.28 -15.09 -33.28
CA ALA A 176 4.63 -14.96 -34.70
C ALA A 176 6.15 -15.11 -34.92
N LEU A 177 6.96 -14.49 -34.05
CA LEU A 177 8.41 -14.58 -34.11
C LEU A 177 8.90 -16.02 -33.87
N LYS A 178 8.32 -16.73 -32.89
CA LYS A 178 8.64 -18.14 -32.62
C LYS A 178 8.40 -19.02 -33.85
N VAL A 179 7.25 -18.86 -34.51
CA VAL A 179 6.93 -19.60 -35.74
C VAL A 179 7.92 -19.29 -36.87
N ALA A 180 8.33 -18.02 -37.00
CA ALA A 180 9.33 -17.62 -37.99
C ALA A 180 10.70 -18.26 -37.69
N VAL A 181 11.12 -18.31 -36.43
CA VAL A 181 12.35 -18.98 -35.98
C VAL A 181 12.30 -20.47 -36.31
N ASP A 182 11.24 -21.19 -35.92
CA ASP A 182 11.09 -22.63 -36.20
C ASP A 182 11.17 -22.93 -37.71
N LYS A 183 10.56 -22.07 -38.54
CA LYS A 183 10.62 -22.17 -40.00
C LYS A 183 12.04 -21.92 -40.54
N ALA A 184 12.74 -20.92 -40.01
CA ALA A 184 14.12 -20.63 -40.39
C ALA A 184 15.07 -21.77 -39.99
N GLU A 185 14.91 -22.32 -38.79
CA GLU A 185 15.68 -23.46 -38.32
C GLU A 185 15.46 -24.71 -39.18
N SER A 186 14.21 -25.00 -39.56
CA SER A 186 13.89 -26.10 -40.47
C SER A 186 14.60 -25.96 -41.82
N LYS A 187 14.59 -24.75 -42.40
CA LYS A 187 15.35 -24.46 -43.63
C LYS A 187 16.86 -24.62 -43.42
N ASN A 188 17.40 -24.11 -42.31
CA ASN A 188 18.83 -24.22 -42.00
C ASN A 188 19.27 -25.68 -41.82
N ARG A 189 18.43 -26.53 -41.18
CA ARG A 189 18.66 -27.98 -41.10
C ARG A 189 18.76 -28.62 -42.48
N LYS A 190 17.87 -28.29 -43.42
CA LYS A 190 17.91 -28.79 -44.81
C LYS A 190 19.18 -28.35 -45.54
N LEU A 191 19.55 -27.07 -45.43
CA LEU A 191 20.79 -26.55 -46.03
C LEU A 191 22.04 -27.22 -45.45
N ARG A 192 22.09 -27.45 -44.14
CA ARG A 192 23.19 -28.19 -43.50
C ARG A 192 23.26 -29.64 -43.96
N ALA A 193 22.12 -30.30 -44.18
CA ALA A 193 22.09 -31.67 -44.71
C ALA A 193 22.62 -31.72 -46.15
N ALA A 194 22.12 -30.84 -47.03
CA ALA A 194 22.62 -30.72 -48.41
C ALA A 194 24.12 -30.38 -48.46
N GLY A 195 24.60 -29.48 -47.59
CA GLY A 195 26.02 -29.17 -47.48
C GLY A 195 26.89 -30.35 -47.04
N LYS A 196 26.38 -31.23 -46.15
CA LYS A 196 27.07 -32.47 -45.76
C LYS A 196 27.14 -33.46 -46.92
N GLU A 197 26.07 -33.57 -47.70
CA GLU A 197 25.99 -34.45 -48.86
C GLU A 197 26.96 -34.01 -49.96
N LEU A 198 26.93 -32.72 -50.32
CA LEU A 198 27.89 -32.15 -51.27
C LEU A 198 29.34 -32.34 -50.81
N LYS A 199 29.61 -32.24 -49.50
CA LYS A 199 30.95 -32.50 -48.94
C LYS A 199 31.38 -33.97 -49.12
N ARG A 200 30.45 -34.93 -48.95
CA ARG A 200 30.73 -36.35 -49.23
C ARG A 200 31.01 -36.59 -50.70
N ASP A 201 30.23 -35.99 -51.59
CA ASP A 201 30.42 -36.11 -53.03
C ASP A 201 31.79 -35.57 -53.45
N ILE A 202 32.16 -34.37 -52.98
CA ILE A 202 33.49 -33.78 -53.22
C ILE A 202 34.60 -34.74 -52.76
N GLU A 203 34.46 -35.34 -51.58
CA GLU A 203 35.46 -36.28 -51.05
C GLU A 203 35.56 -37.56 -51.90
N MET A 204 34.42 -38.11 -52.32
CA MET A 204 34.37 -39.25 -53.24
C MET A 204 35.08 -38.93 -54.57
N TYR A 205 34.80 -37.76 -55.16
CA TYR A 205 35.44 -37.34 -56.41
C TYR A 205 36.95 -37.13 -56.23
N LYS A 206 37.40 -36.54 -55.11
CA LYS A 206 38.83 -36.40 -54.79
C LYS A 206 39.52 -37.76 -54.70
N ASN A 207 38.90 -38.73 -54.03
CA ASN A 207 39.46 -40.08 -53.91
C ASN A 207 39.59 -40.76 -55.28
N ARG A 208 38.53 -40.70 -56.11
CA ARG A 208 38.57 -41.25 -57.48
C ARG A 208 39.65 -40.61 -58.34
N LEU A 209 39.89 -39.30 -58.20
CA LEU A 209 40.96 -38.62 -58.93
C LEU A 209 42.36 -39.04 -58.43
N GLY A 210 42.51 -39.30 -57.13
CA GLY A 210 43.72 -39.86 -56.55
C GLY A 210 44.04 -41.26 -57.08
N ASP A 211 43.03 -42.11 -57.23
CA ASP A 211 43.17 -43.48 -57.77
C ASP A 211 43.57 -43.52 -59.26
N ILE A 212 43.26 -42.46 -60.01
CA ILE A 212 43.64 -42.31 -61.43
C ILE A 212 45.07 -41.74 -61.58
N GLY A 213 45.77 -41.46 -60.48
CA GLY A 213 47.17 -41.01 -60.51
C GLY A 213 47.38 -39.57 -60.99
N ILE A 214 46.33 -38.74 -60.99
CA ILE A 214 46.46 -37.30 -61.32
C ILE A 214 47.01 -36.59 -60.07
N VAL A 215 48.33 -36.64 -59.91
CA VAL A 215 49.06 -35.94 -58.84
C VAL A 215 48.94 -34.42 -59.04
N GLY A 216 48.43 -33.77 -57.99
CA GLY A 216 48.15 -32.35 -57.81
C GLY A 216 48.86 -31.32 -58.69
N ILE A 217 48.06 -30.52 -59.39
CA ILE A 217 48.43 -29.14 -59.72
C ILE A 217 48.36 -28.35 -58.41
N ARG A 218 49.52 -28.02 -57.82
CA ARG A 218 49.62 -27.05 -56.71
C ARG A 218 49.06 -25.71 -57.19
N THR A 219 47.81 -25.40 -56.84
CA THR A 219 47.32 -24.03 -56.93
C THR A 219 47.98 -23.25 -55.81
N GLN A 220 48.89 -22.35 -56.18
CA GLN A 220 49.44 -21.37 -55.26
C GLN A 220 48.27 -20.55 -54.68
N ASP A 221 48.20 -20.53 -53.35
CA ASP A 221 47.20 -19.85 -52.54
C ASP A 221 47.35 -18.32 -52.71
N ARG A 222 46.79 -17.76 -53.79
CA ARG A 222 46.60 -16.30 -53.91
C ARG A 222 45.41 -15.92 -53.07
N ARG A 223 45.62 -15.78 -51.76
CA ARG A 223 44.70 -15.03 -50.89
C ARG A 223 44.58 -13.59 -51.43
N PRO A 224 43.38 -13.11 -51.77
CA PRO A 224 43.18 -11.68 -52.01
C PRO A 224 43.48 -10.94 -50.71
N GLN A 225 44.39 -9.97 -50.74
CA GLN A 225 44.59 -9.10 -49.59
C GLN A 225 43.33 -8.27 -49.35
N PRO A 226 42.91 -8.08 -48.08
CA PRO A 226 41.83 -7.15 -47.78
C PRO A 226 42.26 -5.72 -48.13
N PRO A 227 41.34 -4.87 -48.65
CA PRO A 227 41.65 -3.49 -48.98
C PRO A 227 42.01 -2.69 -47.71
N PRO A 228 42.88 -1.67 -47.83
CA PRO A 228 43.34 -0.89 -46.70
C PRO A 228 42.18 -0.10 -46.08
N LEU A 229 42.05 -0.21 -44.76
CA LEU A 229 41.17 0.61 -43.93
C LEU A 229 41.62 2.06 -44.04
N LYS A 230 40.79 2.92 -44.64
CA LYS A 230 40.95 4.37 -44.55
C LYS A 230 40.62 4.81 -43.12
N SER A 231 41.60 5.39 -42.45
CA SER A 231 41.44 6.12 -41.21
C SER A 231 40.87 7.50 -41.53
N ASP A 232 39.56 7.68 -41.35
CA ASP A 232 38.97 9.03 -41.33
C ASP A 232 39.13 9.59 -39.91
N ASN A 233 40.09 10.49 -39.78
CA ASN A 233 40.24 11.41 -38.66
C ASN A 233 39.31 12.62 -38.90
N GLY A 234 38.65 13.03 -37.82
CA GLY A 234 38.02 14.35 -37.66
C GLY A 234 36.63 14.44 -38.31
N ASP A 235 35.70 15.25 -37.82
CA ASP A 235 35.65 16.13 -36.67
C ASP A 235 34.20 16.64 -36.65
N SER A 236 33.73 17.09 -35.49
CA SER A 236 32.82 18.24 -35.36
C SER A 236 31.31 18.12 -35.62
N LEU A 237 30.59 18.56 -34.57
CA LEU A 237 29.38 19.41 -34.56
C LEU A 237 27.99 18.75 -34.59
N LEU A 238 27.34 18.79 -33.43
CA LEU A 238 25.89 18.91 -33.28
C LEU A 238 25.60 20.28 -32.67
N PRO A 239 24.65 21.06 -33.21
CA PRO A 239 23.79 21.92 -32.39
C PRO A 239 22.67 21.11 -31.71
#